data_AF-A0AAN9TJB2-F1
#
_entry.id   AF-A0AAN9TJB2-F1
#
_cell.length_a   1.000
_cell.length_b   1.000
_cell.length_c   1.000
_cell.angle_alpha   90.00
_cell.angle_beta   90.00
_cell.angle_gamma   90.00
#
_symmetry.space_group_name_H-M   'P 1'
#
loop_
_entity.id
_entity.type
_entity.pdbx_description
1 polymer ?
#
loop_
_entity_poly.entity_id
_entity_poly.type
_entity_poly.pdbx_seq_one_letter_code
_entity_poly.pdbx_strand_id
1 'polypeptide(L)'
;MSFDDQMATKMLSMKKALRQEMKQIISNMSIEEKLLQSNYVADKVIQHSKYLVGSRIGIYLNLPDEIQTDSILKHMFSIGKLCFIPRYNADSMEMVRMENLEERNTLPITKWNIPQPSEDSQREEAMQTGGLDVLIIPGRAFTKSGYRLGRGKGMYDKWLSQYKENFNGKLPFTIGLAFAQQILDELPVSETDQKLDQVLFDTQTEKSLLIVIVDTSLTHDVVCDNKLRVPEYLDAITVFVNCHTMLKPTNKVAVIAVDTIDCKFVYPDESIDLSSLRQTSGQCEIFSQVEHILRINISNFMSQNAKNEIVNTEPLIGAACAKSLCYISRLIREADAGETLNSRILIITGSDNECDKYVRFMNIIFTAQKLNITIDVCSLEHDIALLQQACDITEGIFFKVPNLSALLQYLLWIFLPDPSVRKKLVVPPPNRVDYRPLCFCHRELIDIGYVCSVCLSIFCKFTPICTTCEVVFKMPAALPGKAKKKKK
;
A
#
# COMPACT_ATOMS: atom_id res chain seq x y z
N MET A 1 20.62 -49.17 -13.37
CA MET A 1 19.72 -48.06 -13.77
C MET A 1 20.49 -47.18 -14.73
N SER A 2 19.92 -46.87 -15.89
CA SER A 2 20.51 -45.93 -16.84
C SER A 2 20.63 -44.53 -16.20
N PHE A 3 21.49 -43.68 -16.75
CA PHE A 3 21.62 -42.28 -16.30
C PHE A 3 20.28 -41.52 -16.38
N ASP A 4 19.48 -41.83 -17.40
CA ASP A 4 18.15 -41.26 -17.62
C ASP A 4 17.13 -41.68 -16.54
N ASP A 5 17.17 -42.94 -16.08
CA ASP A 5 16.30 -43.42 -15.00
C ASP A 5 16.61 -42.71 -13.67
N GLN A 6 17.88 -42.44 -13.39
CA GLN A 6 18.30 -41.72 -12.19
C GLN A 6 17.87 -40.25 -12.23
N MET A 7 18.00 -39.60 -13.39
CA MET A 7 17.59 -38.21 -13.59
C MET A 7 16.06 -38.06 -13.48
N ALA A 8 15.29 -38.97 -14.08
CA ALA A 8 13.83 -38.99 -13.97
C ALA A 8 13.35 -39.19 -12.52
N THR A 9 14.00 -40.11 -11.78
CA THR A 9 13.69 -40.37 -10.36
C THR A 9 13.98 -39.14 -9.48
N LYS A 10 15.11 -38.45 -9.73
CA LYS A 10 15.48 -37.22 -9.01
C LYS A 10 14.51 -36.07 -9.32
N MET A 11 14.08 -35.93 -10.57
CA MET A 11 13.09 -34.92 -10.94
C MET A 11 11.72 -35.17 -10.27
N LEU A 12 11.28 -36.43 -10.21
CA LEU A 12 10.05 -36.82 -9.52
C LEU A 12 10.09 -36.49 -8.02
N SER A 13 11.22 -36.72 -7.36
CA SER A 13 11.39 -36.39 -5.95
C SER A 13 11.39 -34.86 -5.71
N MET A 14 12.06 -34.09 -6.57
CA MET A 14 12.04 -32.61 -6.53
C MET A 14 10.62 -32.05 -6.71
N LYS A 15 9.88 -32.52 -7.72
CA LYS A 15 8.47 -32.14 -7.94
C LYS A 15 7.61 -32.48 -6.71
N LYS A 16 7.86 -33.61 -6.05
CA LYS A 16 7.12 -34.02 -4.85
C LYS A 16 7.42 -33.11 -3.65
N ALA A 17 8.68 -32.78 -3.41
CA ALA A 17 9.09 -31.86 -2.34
C ALA A 17 8.46 -30.48 -2.55
N LEU A 18 8.56 -29.93 -3.77
CA LEU A 18 8.02 -28.61 -4.09
C LEU A 18 6.49 -28.53 -3.93
N ARG A 19 5.76 -29.61 -4.27
CA ARG A 19 4.31 -29.69 -4.00
C ARG A 19 3.98 -29.61 -2.51
N GLN A 20 4.80 -30.22 -1.65
CA GLN A 20 4.58 -30.19 -0.20
C GLN A 20 4.87 -28.79 0.37
N GLU A 21 5.96 -28.18 -0.07
CA GLU A 21 6.35 -26.82 0.32
C GLU A 21 5.26 -25.81 -0.05
N MET A 22 4.83 -25.79 -1.32
CA MET A 22 3.79 -24.87 -1.78
C MET A 22 2.46 -25.10 -1.05
N LYS A 23 2.13 -26.35 -0.71
CA LYS A 23 0.93 -26.65 0.08
C LYS A 23 1.00 -25.99 1.46
N GLN A 24 2.17 -25.98 2.10
CA GLN A 24 2.37 -25.34 3.41
C GLN A 24 2.28 -23.82 3.33
N ILE A 25 2.91 -23.21 2.31
CA ILE A 25 2.86 -21.76 2.10
C ILE A 25 1.42 -21.28 1.94
N ILE A 26 0.63 -21.94 1.08
CA ILE A 26 -0.77 -21.55 0.84
C ILE A 26 -1.68 -21.90 2.02
N SER A 27 -1.36 -22.91 2.84
CA SER A 27 -2.12 -23.16 4.07
C SER A 27 -1.90 -22.09 5.13
N ASN A 28 -0.74 -21.43 5.12
CA ASN A 28 -0.39 -20.38 6.08
C ASN A 28 -0.97 -19.01 5.72
N MET A 29 -1.45 -18.82 4.48
CA MET A 29 -2.11 -17.58 4.06
C MET A 29 -3.45 -17.41 4.76
N SER A 30 -3.75 -16.17 5.16
CA SER A 30 -5.04 -15.83 5.76
C SER A 30 -6.18 -15.94 4.74
N ILE A 31 -7.40 -16.10 5.24
CA ILE A 31 -8.60 -16.15 4.39
C ILE A 31 -8.78 -14.82 3.65
N GLU A 32 -8.54 -13.70 4.32
CA GLU A 32 -8.65 -12.35 3.74
C GLU A 32 -7.68 -12.14 2.57
N GLU A 33 -6.40 -12.51 2.73
CA GLU A 33 -5.41 -12.42 1.65
C GLU A 33 -5.79 -13.28 0.44
N LYS A 34 -6.31 -14.49 0.67
CA LYS A 34 -6.77 -15.35 -0.42
C LYS A 34 -7.95 -14.74 -1.17
N LEU A 35 -8.90 -14.15 -0.45
CA LEU A 35 -10.06 -13.48 -1.06
C LEU A 35 -9.65 -12.26 -1.87
N LEU A 36 -8.77 -11.40 -1.32
CA LEU A 36 -8.26 -10.21 -1.99
C LEU A 36 -7.55 -10.56 -3.30
N GLN A 37 -6.57 -11.47 -3.24
CA GLN A 37 -5.84 -11.90 -4.44
C GLN A 37 -6.77 -12.58 -5.45
N SER A 38 -7.74 -13.37 -4.99
CA SER A 38 -8.70 -14.04 -5.89
C SER A 38 -9.57 -13.03 -6.66
N ASN A 39 -10.09 -12.01 -5.98
CA ASN A 39 -10.89 -10.96 -6.62
C ASN A 39 -10.05 -10.18 -7.65
N TYR A 40 -8.82 -9.82 -7.29
CA TYR A 40 -7.93 -9.09 -8.19
C TYR A 40 -7.58 -9.90 -9.45
N VAL A 41 -7.25 -11.18 -9.28
CA VAL A 41 -7.00 -12.09 -10.41
C VAL A 41 -8.27 -12.28 -11.25
N ALA A 42 -9.44 -12.36 -10.63
CA ALA A 42 -10.71 -12.44 -11.35
C ALA A 42 -10.96 -11.20 -12.22
N ASP A 43 -10.71 -9.99 -11.71
CA ASP A 43 -10.85 -8.75 -12.49
C ASP A 43 -9.89 -8.73 -13.68
N LYS A 44 -8.64 -9.18 -13.49
CA LYS A 44 -7.67 -9.33 -14.60
C LYS A 44 -8.18 -10.30 -15.67
N VAL A 45 -8.77 -11.44 -15.28
CA VAL A 45 -9.36 -12.39 -16.23
C VAL A 45 -10.51 -11.76 -17.00
N ILE A 46 -11.41 -11.06 -16.31
CA ILE A 46 -12.60 -10.43 -16.90
C ILE A 46 -12.22 -9.37 -17.93
N GLN A 47 -11.14 -8.62 -17.70
CA GLN A 47 -10.62 -7.60 -18.62
C GLN A 47 -9.74 -8.18 -19.73
N HIS A 48 -9.42 -9.47 -19.69
CA HIS A 48 -8.47 -10.07 -20.62
C HIS A 48 -9.06 -10.18 -22.03
N SER A 49 -8.32 -9.74 -23.06
CA SER A 49 -8.79 -9.69 -24.44
C SER A 49 -9.25 -11.05 -24.98
N LYS A 50 -8.51 -12.12 -24.68
CA LYS A 50 -8.88 -13.49 -25.09
C LYS A 50 -10.13 -14.00 -24.39
N TYR A 51 -10.33 -13.62 -23.13
CA TYR A 51 -11.54 -13.96 -22.38
C TYR A 51 -12.76 -13.22 -22.94
N LEU A 52 -12.62 -11.94 -23.25
CA LEU A 52 -13.69 -11.11 -23.82
C LEU A 52 -14.14 -11.64 -25.19
N VAL A 53 -13.19 -12.02 -26.05
CA VAL A 53 -13.49 -12.57 -27.39
C VAL A 53 -13.99 -14.02 -27.35
N GLY A 54 -13.44 -14.87 -26.47
CA GLY A 54 -13.77 -16.29 -26.40
C GLY A 54 -15.19 -16.55 -25.90
N SER A 55 -15.96 -17.38 -26.60
CA SER A 55 -17.35 -17.70 -26.24
C SER A 55 -17.47 -19.00 -25.45
N ARG A 56 -16.55 -19.94 -25.68
CA ARG A 56 -16.49 -21.26 -25.02
C ARG A 56 -15.30 -21.30 -24.07
N ILE A 57 -15.56 -21.24 -22.77
CA ILE A 57 -14.51 -21.10 -21.75
C ILE A 57 -14.54 -22.30 -20.81
N GLY A 58 -13.40 -22.97 -20.69
CA GLY A 58 -13.15 -23.97 -19.66
C GLY A 58 -12.63 -23.32 -18.38
N ILE A 59 -13.19 -23.68 -17.23
CA ILE A 59 -12.77 -23.18 -15.92
C ILE A 59 -12.84 -24.28 -14.87
N TYR A 60 -11.88 -24.27 -13.94
CA TYR A 60 -11.88 -25.19 -12.82
C TYR A 60 -12.77 -24.71 -11.67
N LEU A 61 -13.30 -25.66 -10.90
CA LEU A 61 -13.97 -25.37 -9.64
C LEU A 61 -12.93 -25.41 -8.52
N ASN A 62 -12.74 -24.28 -7.85
CA ASN A 62 -11.60 -24.06 -6.97
C ASN A 62 -11.64 -24.91 -5.69
N LEU A 63 -10.48 -25.40 -5.29
CA LEU A 63 -10.24 -25.95 -3.96
C LEU A 63 -9.80 -24.84 -2.97
N PRO A 64 -9.75 -25.11 -1.66
CA PRO A 64 -9.35 -24.11 -0.65
C PRO A 64 -7.92 -23.58 -0.77
N ASP A 65 -7.09 -24.25 -1.56
CA ASP A 65 -5.69 -23.94 -1.83
C ASP A 65 -5.46 -23.43 -3.26
N GLU A 66 -6.52 -22.97 -3.92
CA GLU A 66 -6.51 -22.43 -5.29
C GLU A 66 -7.25 -21.07 -5.32
N ILE A 67 -6.98 -20.25 -6.33
CA ILE A 67 -7.67 -18.98 -6.56
C ILE A 67 -9.17 -19.24 -6.71
N GLN A 68 -10.01 -18.46 -6.04
CA GLN A 68 -11.46 -18.59 -6.13
C GLN A 68 -11.98 -18.15 -7.50
N THR A 69 -12.85 -18.97 -8.09
CA THR A 69 -13.37 -18.73 -9.45
C THR A 69 -14.82 -18.24 -9.47
N ASP A 70 -15.45 -18.07 -8.30
CA ASP A 70 -16.85 -17.62 -8.16
C ASP A 70 -17.17 -16.33 -8.90
N SER A 71 -16.33 -15.30 -8.74
CA SER A 71 -16.52 -13.99 -9.39
C SER A 71 -16.44 -14.11 -10.92
N ILE A 72 -15.52 -14.94 -11.43
CA ILE A 72 -15.36 -15.20 -12.87
C ILE A 72 -16.59 -15.94 -13.42
N LEU A 73 -17.07 -16.97 -12.70
CA LEU A 73 -18.26 -17.74 -13.09
C LEU A 73 -19.50 -16.84 -13.17
N LYS A 74 -19.75 -16.02 -12.14
CA LYS A 74 -20.86 -15.06 -12.14
C LYS A 74 -20.81 -14.15 -13.36
N HIS A 75 -19.63 -13.62 -13.67
CA HIS A 75 -19.44 -12.77 -14.83
C HIS A 75 -19.69 -13.54 -16.14
N MET A 76 -19.14 -14.74 -16.31
CA MET A 76 -19.32 -15.58 -17.51
C MET A 76 -20.81 -15.83 -17.83
N PHE A 77 -21.60 -16.21 -16.83
CA PHE A 77 -23.04 -16.43 -17.03
C PHE A 77 -23.80 -15.14 -17.32
N SER A 78 -23.42 -14.01 -16.70
CA SER A 78 -24.09 -12.72 -16.91
C SER A 78 -23.99 -12.20 -18.35
N ILE A 79 -22.88 -12.51 -19.04
CA ILE A 79 -22.62 -12.11 -20.42
C ILE A 79 -22.96 -13.23 -21.44
N GLY A 80 -23.56 -14.33 -20.98
CA GLY A 80 -24.02 -15.42 -21.84
C GLY A 80 -22.91 -16.29 -22.45
N LYS A 81 -21.72 -16.37 -21.83
CA LYS A 81 -20.65 -17.27 -22.29
C LYS A 81 -20.95 -18.73 -21.91
N LEU A 82 -20.47 -19.66 -22.74
CA LEU A 82 -20.59 -21.10 -22.50
C LEU A 82 -19.50 -21.57 -21.54
N CYS A 83 -19.91 -22.03 -20.36
CA CYS A 83 -19.02 -22.49 -19.29
C CYS A 83 -18.83 -24.01 -19.34
N PHE A 84 -17.57 -24.46 -19.37
CA PHE A 84 -17.20 -25.86 -19.29
C PHE A 84 -16.37 -26.11 -18.02
N ILE A 85 -16.69 -27.17 -17.28
CA ILE A 85 -16.01 -27.56 -16.05
C ILE A 85 -15.39 -28.96 -16.19
N PRO A 86 -14.29 -29.26 -15.49
CA PRO A 86 -13.68 -30.57 -15.54
C PRO A 86 -14.52 -31.62 -14.81
N ARG A 87 -14.73 -32.77 -15.44
CA ARG A 87 -15.23 -34.01 -14.84
C ARG A 87 -14.10 -35.03 -14.84
N TYR A 88 -13.76 -35.54 -13.66
CA TYR A 88 -12.66 -36.50 -13.50
C TYR A 88 -13.18 -37.93 -13.42
N ASN A 89 -12.64 -38.79 -14.28
CA ASN A 89 -12.81 -40.23 -14.24
C ASN A 89 -11.51 -40.88 -13.70
N ALA A 90 -11.48 -42.21 -13.55
CA ALA A 90 -10.36 -42.92 -12.93
C ALA A 90 -8.97 -42.54 -13.50
N ASP A 91 -8.87 -42.42 -14.83
CA ASP A 91 -7.62 -42.11 -15.53
C ASP A 91 -7.73 -41.00 -16.61
N SER A 92 -8.92 -40.43 -16.81
CA SER A 92 -9.18 -39.39 -17.81
C SER A 92 -9.91 -38.18 -17.21
N MET A 93 -9.85 -37.07 -17.94
CA MET A 93 -10.59 -35.85 -17.62
C MET A 93 -11.38 -35.45 -18.86
N GLU A 94 -12.61 -35.01 -18.66
CA GLU A 94 -13.48 -34.47 -19.70
C GLU A 94 -13.88 -33.04 -19.31
N MET A 95 -14.18 -32.20 -20.29
CA MET A 95 -14.68 -30.85 -20.04
C MET A 95 -16.15 -30.81 -20.44
N VAL A 96 -17.04 -30.72 -19.45
CA VAL A 96 -18.50 -30.80 -19.64
C VAL A 96 -19.17 -29.46 -19.39
N ARG A 97 -20.24 -29.18 -20.14
CA ARG A 97 -20.98 -27.93 -20.02
C ARG A 97 -21.72 -27.83 -18.69
N MET A 98 -21.63 -26.64 -18.10
CA MET A 98 -22.41 -26.22 -16.95
C MET A 98 -23.58 -25.35 -17.42
N GLU A 99 -24.79 -25.65 -16.96
CA GLU A 99 -26.00 -24.98 -17.49
C GLU A 99 -26.31 -23.67 -16.76
N ASN A 100 -26.11 -23.65 -15.44
CA ASN A 100 -26.40 -22.49 -14.61
C ASN A 100 -25.44 -22.40 -13.42
N LEU A 101 -25.38 -21.23 -12.78
CA LEU A 101 -24.49 -20.99 -11.65
C LEU A 101 -24.95 -21.70 -10.36
N GLU A 102 -26.26 -21.88 -10.18
CA GLU A 102 -26.85 -22.52 -9.00
C GLU A 102 -26.46 -23.99 -8.88
N GLU A 103 -26.24 -24.64 -10.03
CA GLU A 103 -25.81 -26.02 -10.16
C GLU A 103 -24.56 -26.29 -9.33
N ARG A 104 -23.62 -25.33 -9.26
CA ARG A 104 -22.37 -25.45 -8.49
C ARG A 104 -22.61 -25.89 -7.05
N ASN A 105 -23.66 -25.39 -6.42
CA ASN A 105 -23.97 -25.67 -5.01
C ASN A 105 -24.60 -27.06 -4.82
N THR A 106 -25.09 -27.67 -5.90
CA THR A 106 -25.78 -28.98 -5.89
C THR A 106 -24.88 -30.13 -6.37
N LEU A 107 -23.69 -29.82 -6.89
CA LEU A 107 -22.78 -30.83 -7.43
C LEU A 107 -22.28 -31.78 -6.32
N PRO A 108 -22.30 -33.10 -6.55
CA PRO A 108 -21.71 -34.05 -5.61
C PRO A 108 -20.21 -33.84 -5.51
N ILE A 109 -19.70 -34.01 -4.30
CA ILE A 109 -18.27 -33.88 -4.00
C ILE A 109 -17.61 -35.25 -4.21
N THR A 110 -16.53 -35.28 -4.99
CA THR A 110 -15.74 -36.50 -5.21
C THR A 110 -14.88 -36.88 -3.99
N LYS A 111 -14.26 -38.07 -4.03
CA LYS A 111 -13.22 -38.51 -3.07
C LYS A 111 -12.04 -37.52 -2.94
N TRP A 112 -11.88 -36.59 -3.88
CA TRP A 112 -10.82 -35.58 -3.91
C TRP A 112 -11.28 -34.19 -3.44
N ASN A 113 -12.49 -34.09 -2.87
CA ASN A 113 -13.14 -32.83 -2.48
C ASN A 113 -13.41 -31.86 -3.64
N ILE A 114 -13.46 -32.35 -4.87
CA ILE A 114 -13.76 -31.55 -6.05
C ILE A 114 -15.26 -31.71 -6.35
N PRO A 115 -16.03 -30.61 -6.43
CA PRO A 115 -17.41 -30.66 -6.93
C PRO A 115 -17.40 -31.03 -8.41
N GLN A 116 -18.13 -32.06 -8.81
CA GLN A 116 -18.27 -32.40 -10.23
C GLN A 116 -19.64 -33.02 -10.53
N PRO A 117 -20.14 -32.96 -11.77
CA PRO A 117 -21.37 -33.64 -12.16
C PRO A 117 -21.29 -35.15 -11.98
N SER A 118 -22.43 -35.80 -11.67
CA SER A 118 -22.50 -37.27 -11.62
C SER A 118 -22.19 -37.90 -12.99
N GLU A 119 -21.62 -39.10 -12.97
CA GLU A 119 -21.28 -39.86 -14.18
C GLU A 119 -22.52 -40.14 -15.05
N ASP A 120 -23.69 -40.34 -14.42
CA ASP A 120 -24.96 -40.61 -15.10
C ASP A 120 -25.55 -39.39 -15.83
N SER A 121 -25.02 -38.18 -15.58
CA SER A 121 -25.51 -36.97 -16.25
C SER A 121 -24.93 -36.86 -17.66
N GLN A 122 -25.79 -37.00 -18.68
CA GLN A 122 -25.41 -36.71 -20.06
C GLN A 122 -25.29 -35.20 -20.24
N ARG A 123 -24.11 -34.75 -20.68
CA ARG A 123 -23.78 -33.33 -20.86
C ARG A 123 -23.01 -33.12 -22.14
N GLU A 124 -23.10 -31.90 -22.65
CA GLU A 124 -22.30 -31.46 -23.78
C GLU A 124 -20.81 -31.49 -23.41
N GLU A 125 -20.02 -32.34 -24.09
CA GLU A 125 -18.57 -32.41 -23.92
C GLU A 125 -17.88 -31.45 -24.89
N ALA A 126 -16.93 -30.66 -24.41
CA ALA A 126 -16.25 -29.65 -25.20
C ALA A 126 -15.53 -30.22 -26.43
N MET A 127 -14.84 -31.36 -26.31
CA MET A 127 -14.09 -31.94 -27.44
C MET A 127 -15.00 -32.38 -28.58
N GLN A 128 -16.21 -32.87 -28.27
CA GLN A 128 -17.15 -33.37 -29.27
C GLN A 128 -17.92 -32.24 -29.98
N THR A 129 -18.00 -31.07 -29.35
CA THR A 129 -18.91 -29.98 -29.75
C THR A 129 -18.20 -28.71 -30.23
N GLY A 130 -16.95 -28.83 -30.67
CA GLY A 130 -16.20 -27.75 -31.31
C GLY A 130 -15.09 -27.12 -30.46
N GLY A 131 -14.77 -27.70 -29.31
CA GLY A 131 -13.61 -27.35 -28.50
C GLY A 131 -13.84 -26.18 -27.55
N LEU A 132 -12.74 -25.55 -27.12
CA LEU A 132 -12.69 -24.38 -26.25
C LEU A 132 -11.88 -23.25 -26.89
N ASP A 133 -12.27 -22.01 -26.59
CA ASP A 133 -11.51 -20.82 -26.98
C ASP A 133 -10.46 -20.48 -25.92
N VAL A 134 -10.85 -20.56 -24.65
CA VAL A 134 -10.01 -20.24 -23.49
C VAL A 134 -10.14 -21.36 -22.47
N LEU A 135 -9.02 -21.75 -21.86
CA LEU A 135 -8.98 -22.71 -20.77
C LEU A 135 -8.24 -22.12 -19.56
N ILE A 136 -8.96 -21.96 -18.46
CA ILE A 136 -8.47 -21.48 -17.18
C ILE A 136 -8.05 -22.68 -16.32
N ILE A 137 -6.80 -22.70 -15.88
CA ILE A 137 -6.14 -23.89 -15.34
C ILE A 137 -5.59 -23.62 -13.93
N PRO A 138 -5.84 -24.49 -12.93
CA PRO A 138 -5.28 -24.37 -11.58
C PRO A 138 -3.89 -25.00 -11.50
N GLY A 139 -3.11 -24.64 -10.47
CA GLY A 139 -1.78 -25.19 -10.22
C GLY A 139 -1.31 -24.99 -8.78
N ARG A 140 -0.24 -25.70 -8.42
CA ARG A 140 0.45 -25.57 -7.11
C ARG A 140 1.54 -24.51 -7.14
N ALA A 141 2.24 -24.41 -8.25
CA ALA A 141 3.24 -23.39 -8.53
C ALA A 141 3.24 -23.09 -10.02
N PHE A 142 3.70 -21.90 -10.37
CA PHE A 142 3.81 -21.41 -11.72
C PHE A 142 5.11 -20.64 -11.90
N THR A 143 5.60 -20.56 -13.13
CA THR A 143 6.64 -19.59 -13.50
C THR A 143 6.02 -18.45 -14.30
N LYS A 144 6.69 -17.29 -14.28
CA LYS A 144 6.35 -16.15 -15.17
C LYS A 144 6.46 -16.54 -16.65
N SER A 145 7.30 -17.53 -16.96
CA SER A 145 7.46 -18.07 -18.31
C SER A 145 6.33 -19.00 -18.76
N GLY A 146 5.39 -19.38 -17.88
CA GLY A 146 4.22 -20.18 -18.24
C GLY A 146 4.30 -21.67 -17.90
N TYR A 147 5.34 -22.12 -17.19
CA TYR A 147 5.38 -23.49 -16.67
C TYR A 147 4.53 -23.62 -15.41
N ARG A 148 4.01 -24.82 -15.17
CA ARG A 148 3.11 -25.10 -14.06
C ARG A 148 3.47 -26.42 -13.37
N LEU A 149 3.39 -26.41 -12.04
CA LEU A 149 3.39 -27.62 -11.22
C LEU A 149 1.95 -28.00 -10.83
N GLY A 150 1.43 -29.08 -11.40
CA GLY A 150 0.11 -29.62 -11.03
C GLY A 150 0.11 -30.46 -9.75
N ARG A 151 -1.06 -31.00 -9.36
CA ARG A 151 -1.24 -31.86 -8.18
C ARG A 151 -0.64 -33.27 -8.32
N GLY A 152 -0.15 -33.64 -9.51
CA GLY A 152 0.66 -34.85 -9.75
C GLY A 152 0.04 -35.92 -10.64
N LYS A 153 -1.24 -35.80 -11.02
CA LYS A 153 -1.91 -36.76 -11.92
C LYS A 153 -1.78 -36.44 -13.42
N GLY A 154 -1.32 -35.23 -13.77
CA GLY A 154 -1.11 -34.80 -15.16
C GLY A 154 -2.39 -34.73 -16.01
N MET A 155 -3.57 -34.64 -15.40
CA MET A 155 -4.85 -34.73 -16.11
C MET A 155 -5.03 -33.64 -17.17
N TYR A 156 -4.71 -32.39 -16.82
CA TYR A 156 -4.74 -31.26 -17.76
C TYR A 156 -3.71 -31.40 -18.89
N ASP A 157 -2.51 -31.89 -18.59
CA ASP A 157 -1.45 -32.03 -19.58
C ASP A 157 -1.80 -33.14 -20.59
N LYS A 158 -2.36 -34.26 -20.10
CA LYS A 158 -2.94 -35.32 -20.94
C LYS A 158 -4.10 -34.81 -21.80
N TRP A 159 -5.01 -34.05 -21.21
CA TRP A 159 -6.17 -33.50 -21.91
C TRP A 159 -5.77 -32.51 -23.01
N LEU A 160 -4.78 -31.64 -22.75
CA LEU A 160 -4.24 -30.72 -23.76
C LEU A 160 -3.55 -31.47 -24.91
N SER A 161 -2.80 -32.54 -24.62
CA SER A 161 -2.21 -33.40 -25.64
C SER A 161 -3.28 -34.05 -26.53
N GLN A 162 -4.34 -34.60 -25.93
CA GLN A 162 -5.48 -35.18 -26.67
C GLN A 162 -6.23 -34.12 -27.48
N TYR A 163 -6.43 -32.93 -26.91
CA TYR A 163 -7.06 -31.81 -27.62
C TYR A 163 -6.26 -31.41 -28.86
N LYS A 164 -4.94 -31.36 -28.74
CA LYS A 164 -4.03 -31.03 -29.86
C LYS A 164 -4.16 -32.02 -31.00
N GLU A 165 -4.30 -33.32 -30.69
CA GLU A 165 -4.53 -34.36 -31.69
C GLU A 165 -5.89 -34.20 -32.38
N ASN A 166 -6.94 -33.92 -31.61
CA ASN A 166 -8.32 -33.82 -32.13
C ASN A 166 -8.58 -32.56 -32.98
N PHE A 167 -7.86 -31.47 -32.73
CA PHE A 167 -8.08 -30.16 -33.40
C PHE A 167 -6.91 -29.74 -34.32
N ASN A 168 -6.26 -30.70 -34.97
CA ASN A 168 -5.18 -30.48 -35.95
C ASN A 168 -4.06 -29.54 -35.44
N GLY A 169 -3.64 -29.71 -34.19
CA GLY A 169 -2.58 -28.92 -33.58
C GLY A 169 -3.03 -27.60 -32.94
N LYS A 170 -4.31 -27.20 -33.10
CA LYS A 170 -4.85 -26.00 -32.47
C LYS A 170 -5.15 -26.26 -31.00
N LEU A 171 -4.66 -25.39 -30.13
CA LEU A 171 -4.92 -25.40 -28.68
C LEU A 171 -5.82 -24.22 -28.29
N PRO A 172 -6.62 -24.34 -27.21
CA PRO A 172 -7.28 -23.18 -26.61
C PRO A 172 -6.24 -22.25 -26.00
N PHE A 173 -6.57 -20.98 -25.82
CA PHE A 173 -5.71 -20.05 -25.08
C PHE A 173 -5.72 -20.40 -23.59
N THR A 174 -4.57 -20.76 -23.04
CA THR A 174 -4.44 -21.29 -21.68
C THR A 174 -4.00 -20.22 -20.69
N ILE A 175 -4.78 -20.06 -19.61
CA ILE A 175 -4.53 -19.08 -18.56
C ILE A 175 -4.38 -19.81 -17.22
N GLY A 176 -3.21 -19.72 -16.60
CA GLY A 176 -2.99 -20.17 -15.22
C GLY A 176 -3.45 -19.10 -14.23
N LEU A 177 -4.19 -19.48 -13.19
CA LEU A 177 -4.49 -18.58 -12.06
C LEU A 177 -3.62 -18.97 -10.86
N ALA A 178 -2.95 -17.98 -10.27
CA ALA A 178 -2.02 -18.21 -9.18
C ALA A 178 -2.12 -17.12 -8.10
N PHE A 179 -1.94 -17.50 -6.84
CA PHE A 179 -1.55 -16.55 -5.80
C PHE A 179 -0.12 -16.05 -6.07
N ALA A 180 0.21 -14.84 -5.63
CA ALA A 180 1.56 -14.28 -5.77
C ALA A 180 2.64 -15.21 -5.19
N GLN A 181 2.32 -15.88 -4.07
CA GLN A 181 3.19 -16.83 -3.36
C GLN A 181 3.44 -18.13 -4.15
N GLN A 182 2.67 -18.41 -5.21
CA GLN A 182 2.84 -19.60 -6.05
C GLN A 182 3.75 -19.35 -7.25
N ILE A 183 4.24 -18.12 -7.44
CA ILE A 183 5.13 -17.77 -8.55
C ILE A 183 6.58 -18.04 -8.14
N LEU A 184 7.24 -18.91 -8.89
CA LEU A 184 8.65 -19.26 -8.75
C LEU A 184 9.41 -18.88 -10.02
N ASP A 185 10.71 -18.62 -9.89
CA ASP A 185 11.56 -18.28 -11.05
C ASP A 185 11.74 -19.50 -11.97
N GLU A 186 11.96 -20.67 -11.36
CA GLU A 186 12.16 -21.93 -12.07
C GLU A 186 11.33 -23.07 -11.47
N LEU A 187 10.91 -23.98 -12.35
CA LEU A 187 10.25 -25.23 -11.97
C LEU A 187 10.98 -26.41 -12.61
N PRO A 188 11.03 -27.58 -11.96
CA PRO A 188 11.43 -28.81 -12.63
C PRO A 188 10.36 -29.18 -13.67
N VAL A 189 10.73 -29.19 -14.95
CA VAL A 189 9.84 -29.48 -16.08
C VAL A 189 10.21 -30.82 -16.72
N SER A 190 9.22 -31.61 -17.12
CA SER A 190 9.39 -32.82 -17.94
C SER A 190 8.86 -32.60 -19.35
N GLU A 191 9.29 -33.42 -20.31
CA GLU A 191 8.85 -33.35 -21.72
C GLU A 191 7.32 -33.48 -21.91
N THR A 192 6.64 -34.10 -20.95
CA THR A 192 5.18 -34.25 -20.94
C THR A 192 4.42 -33.05 -20.38
N ASP A 193 5.11 -32.08 -19.76
CA ASP A 193 4.46 -30.91 -19.19
C ASP A 193 4.15 -29.89 -20.29
N GLN A 194 2.89 -29.48 -20.39
CA GLN A 194 2.47 -28.48 -21.36
C GLN A 194 2.70 -27.07 -20.81
N LYS A 195 3.31 -26.20 -21.61
CA LYS A 195 3.52 -24.79 -21.29
C LYS A 195 2.21 -24.01 -21.49
N LEU A 196 1.88 -23.14 -20.53
CA LEU A 196 0.73 -22.24 -20.61
C LEU A 196 1.07 -20.99 -21.43
N ASP A 197 0.06 -20.40 -22.06
CA ASP A 197 0.20 -19.14 -22.80
C ASP A 197 0.43 -17.97 -21.84
N GLN A 198 -0.26 -17.96 -20.70
CA GLN A 198 -0.16 -16.89 -19.72
C GLN A 198 -0.47 -17.37 -18.30
N VAL A 199 0.12 -16.71 -17.30
CA VAL A 199 -0.20 -16.89 -15.89
C VAL A 199 -0.62 -15.53 -15.32
N LEU A 200 -1.81 -15.48 -14.72
CA LEU A 200 -2.35 -14.31 -14.03
C LEU A 200 -2.24 -14.53 -12.53
N PHE A 201 -1.65 -13.54 -11.87
CA PHE A 201 -1.46 -13.50 -10.43
C PHE A 201 -1.53 -12.06 -9.92
N ASP A 202 -1.65 -11.92 -8.61
CA ASP A 202 -1.58 -10.61 -7.97
C ASP A 202 -0.17 -10.03 -8.07
N THR A 203 -0.06 -8.88 -8.72
CA THR A 203 1.19 -8.14 -8.91
C THR A 203 1.29 -6.95 -7.98
N GLN A 204 0.41 -6.80 -6.98
CA GLN A 204 0.51 -5.74 -5.98
C GLN A 204 1.80 -5.89 -5.18
N THR A 205 2.88 -5.33 -5.72
CA THR A 205 4.02 -4.89 -4.93
C THR A 205 3.59 -3.64 -4.21
N GLU A 206 3.10 -3.80 -2.98
CA GLU A 206 2.93 -2.68 -2.08
C GLU A 206 4.29 -1.99 -1.89
N LYS A 207 4.40 -0.76 -2.38
CA LYS A 207 5.55 0.11 -2.12
C LYS A 207 5.19 0.99 -0.94
N SER A 208 6.01 1.00 0.10
CA SER A 208 5.89 2.01 1.16
C SER A 208 6.84 3.16 0.84
N LEU A 209 6.33 4.39 0.87
CA LEU A 209 7.12 5.60 0.81
C LEU A 209 7.06 6.31 2.16
N LEU A 210 8.21 6.44 2.81
CA LEU A 210 8.37 7.26 4.00
C LEU A 210 9.04 8.59 3.63
N ILE A 211 8.39 9.70 3.94
CA ILE A 211 8.99 11.03 3.86
C ILE A 211 9.30 11.50 5.28
N VAL A 212 10.56 11.79 5.57
CA VAL A 212 10.99 12.34 6.85
C VAL A 212 11.30 13.82 6.69
N ILE A 213 10.57 14.66 7.40
CA ILE A 213 10.82 16.10 7.53
C ILE A 213 11.64 16.29 8.80
N VAL A 214 12.88 16.75 8.63
CA VAL A 214 13.84 16.97 9.70
C VAL A 214 13.98 18.47 9.94
N ASP A 215 13.57 18.91 11.11
CA ASP A 215 13.85 20.24 11.61
C ASP A 215 15.33 20.35 11.98
N THR A 216 16.04 21.26 11.32
CA THR A 216 17.45 21.59 11.62
C THR A 216 17.58 22.87 12.43
N SER A 217 16.52 23.67 12.55
CA SER A 217 16.44 24.88 13.37
C SER A 217 16.16 24.56 14.83
N LEU A 218 16.93 23.60 15.38
CA LEU A 218 16.83 23.23 16.79
C LEU A 218 17.09 24.47 17.66
N THR A 219 16.20 24.70 18.62
CA THR A 219 16.29 25.85 19.54
C THR A 219 17.60 25.82 20.31
N HIS A 220 18.11 27.01 20.65
CA HIS A 220 19.32 27.18 21.47
C HIS A 220 19.23 26.38 22.77
N ASP A 221 18.03 26.19 23.34
CA ASP A 221 17.80 25.43 24.57
C ASP A 221 18.02 23.92 24.41
N VAL A 222 17.65 23.31 23.27
CA VAL A 222 17.90 21.88 22.99
C VAL A 222 19.40 21.57 22.88
N VAL A 223 20.15 22.51 22.28
CA VAL A 223 21.59 22.34 22.00
C VAL A 223 22.47 22.78 23.18
N CYS A 224 22.13 23.87 23.88
CA CYS A 224 22.95 24.43 24.96
C CYS A 224 22.73 23.77 26.33
N ASP A 225 21.54 23.18 26.60
CA ASP A 225 21.33 22.40 27.84
C ASP A 225 22.00 21.00 27.78
N ASN A 226 22.77 20.68 26.73
CA ASN A 226 23.41 19.36 26.51
C ASN A 226 22.43 18.16 26.53
N LYS A 227 21.12 18.39 26.30
CA LYS A 227 20.10 17.33 26.32
C LYS A 227 20.18 16.42 25.09
N LEU A 228 20.62 16.96 23.94
CA LEU A 228 20.79 16.20 22.70
C LEU A 228 21.91 16.80 21.85
N ARG A 229 22.89 15.99 21.43
CA ARG A 229 23.91 16.46 20.49
C ARG A 229 23.42 16.30 19.05
N VAL A 230 23.73 17.28 18.20
CA VAL A 230 23.38 17.24 16.76
C VAL A 230 23.85 15.94 16.08
N PRO A 231 25.07 15.41 16.32
CA PRO A 231 25.46 14.11 15.76
C PRO A 231 24.57 12.95 16.20
N GLU A 232 24.19 12.90 17.49
CA GLU A 232 23.32 11.84 18.03
C GLU A 232 21.91 11.92 17.42
N TYR A 233 21.40 13.13 17.18
CA TYR A 233 20.15 13.38 16.46
C TYR A 233 20.20 12.87 15.01
N LEU A 234 21.25 13.23 14.26
CA LEU A 234 21.42 12.82 12.88
C LEU A 234 21.66 11.31 12.74
N ASP A 235 22.40 10.72 13.68
CA ASP A 235 22.61 9.27 13.74
C ASP A 235 21.27 8.55 14.00
N ALA A 236 20.45 9.04 14.92
CA ALA A 236 19.14 8.46 15.19
C ALA A 236 18.21 8.50 13.95
N ILE A 237 18.18 9.62 13.22
CA ILE A 237 17.40 9.75 11.98
C ILE A 237 17.93 8.81 10.90
N THR A 238 19.25 8.75 10.74
CA THR A 238 19.89 7.92 9.72
C THR A 238 19.62 6.43 9.96
N VAL A 239 19.78 5.97 11.21
CA VAL A 239 19.45 4.59 11.59
C VAL A 239 17.98 4.30 11.36
N PHE A 240 17.08 5.22 11.74
CA PHE A 240 15.64 5.07 11.51
C PHE A 240 15.28 4.93 10.02
N VAL A 241 15.85 5.77 9.16
CA VAL A 241 15.67 5.72 7.70
C VAL A 241 16.17 4.38 7.15
N ASN A 242 17.36 3.96 7.56
CA ASN A 242 17.93 2.67 7.15
C ASN A 242 17.04 1.50 7.60
N CYS A 243 16.53 1.52 8.83
CA CYS A 243 15.59 0.52 9.33
C CYS A 243 14.31 0.45 8.47
N HIS A 244 13.76 1.59 8.01
CA HIS A 244 12.60 1.58 7.12
C HIS A 244 12.91 0.93 5.77
N THR A 245 14.07 1.23 5.18
CA THR A 245 14.51 0.60 3.92
C THR A 245 14.80 -0.90 4.08
N MET A 246 15.15 -1.36 5.29
CA MET A 246 15.37 -2.78 5.59
C MET A 246 14.06 -3.59 5.68
N LEU A 247 12.91 -2.97 5.97
CA LEU A 247 11.65 -3.71 6.17
C LEU A 247 11.16 -4.39 4.89
N LYS A 248 11.25 -3.71 3.75
CA LYS A 248 10.92 -4.27 2.43
C LYS A 248 11.87 -3.70 1.38
N PRO A 249 12.34 -4.50 0.42
CA PRO A 249 13.25 -4.03 -0.64
C PRO A 249 12.59 -3.03 -1.60
N THR A 250 11.27 -2.97 -1.63
CA THR A 250 10.48 -2.03 -2.43
C THR A 250 10.23 -0.69 -1.74
N ASN A 251 10.65 -0.53 -0.48
CA ASN A 251 10.44 0.69 0.27
C ASN A 251 11.29 1.83 -0.28
N LYS A 252 10.69 3.01 -0.37
CA LYS A 252 11.35 4.25 -0.77
C LYS A 252 11.38 5.21 0.40
N VAL A 253 12.43 6.03 0.47
CA VAL A 253 12.53 7.11 1.45
C VAL A 253 12.80 8.43 0.74
N ALA A 254 12.26 9.51 1.27
CA ALA A 254 12.71 10.87 0.98
C ALA A 254 12.95 11.60 2.30
N VAL A 255 13.98 12.44 2.36
CA VAL A 255 14.30 13.25 3.53
C VAL A 255 14.37 14.71 3.12
N ILE A 256 13.64 15.56 3.86
CA ILE A 256 13.59 17.00 3.66
C ILE A 256 14.13 17.67 4.92
N ALA A 257 15.16 18.49 4.78
CA ALA A 257 15.63 19.35 5.87
C ALA A 257 14.91 20.69 5.81
N VAL A 258 14.55 21.20 6.98
CA VAL A 258 13.82 22.45 7.16
C VAL A 258 14.57 23.35 8.12
N ASP A 259 14.73 24.60 7.70
CA ASP A 259 15.18 25.71 8.52
C ASP A 259 14.12 26.82 8.48
N THR A 260 14.43 27.90 9.20
CA THR A 260 13.75 29.19 9.23
C THR A 260 13.73 29.89 7.86
N ILE A 261 14.78 29.70 7.06
CA ILE A 261 14.98 30.39 5.77
C ILE A 261 14.54 29.55 4.57
N ASP A 262 14.88 28.26 4.54
CA ASP A 262 14.65 27.39 3.38
C ASP A 262 14.27 25.96 3.80
N CYS A 263 13.72 25.19 2.84
CA CYS A 263 13.48 23.76 2.98
C CYS A 263 13.98 23.01 1.72
N LYS A 264 14.87 22.03 1.89
CA LYS A 264 15.52 21.33 0.77
C LYS A 264 15.40 19.81 0.90
N PHE A 265 15.24 19.12 -0.23
CA PHE A 265 15.40 17.67 -0.28
C PHE A 265 16.87 17.33 -0.04
N VAL A 266 17.12 16.61 1.06
CA VAL A 266 18.43 16.04 1.41
C VAL A 266 18.62 14.72 0.68
N TYR A 267 17.53 13.97 0.53
CA TYR A 267 17.47 12.71 -0.20
C TYR A 267 16.09 12.54 -0.85
N PRO A 268 15.98 12.05 -2.10
CA PRO A 268 17.08 11.75 -3.02
C PRO A 268 17.77 13.03 -3.53
N ASP A 269 19.07 12.97 -3.73
CA ASP A 269 19.86 14.05 -4.36
C ASP A 269 20.34 13.57 -5.73
N GLU A 270 19.84 14.19 -6.80
CA GLU A 270 20.18 13.84 -8.19
C GLU A 270 21.59 14.31 -8.60
N SER A 271 22.26 15.12 -7.77
CA SER A 271 23.55 15.72 -8.11
C SER A 271 24.78 14.89 -7.70
N ILE A 272 24.61 13.87 -6.85
CA ILE A 272 25.73 13.10 -6.29
C ILE A 272 25.95 11.82 -7.11
N ASP A 273 27.14 11.70 -7.71
CA ASP A 273 27.57 10.50 -8.43
C ASP A 273 27.82 9.33 -7.46
N LEU A 274 26.85 8.43 -7.38
CA LEU A 274 26.84 7.21 -6.54
C LEU A 274 27.96 6.22 -6.89
N SER A 275 28.63 6.39 -8.04
CA SER A 275 29.73 5.56 -8.52
C SER A 275 31.04 5.69 -7.71
N SER A 276 31.16 6.76 -6.92
CA SER A 276 32.37 7.08 -6.13
C SER A 276 32.41 6.41 -4.75
N LEU A 277 31.27 5.88 -4.26
CA LEU A 277 31.14 5.26 -2.94
C LEU A 277 31.47 3.75 -3.03
N ARG A 278 32.75 3.41 -3.16
CA ARG A 278 33.21 2.01 -3.01
C ARG A 278 33.28 1.61 -1.53
N GLN A 279 32.81 0.40 -1.26
CA GLN A 279 32.66 -0.21 0.06
C GLN A 279 33.82 0.01 1.04
N THR A 280 33.43 0.24 2.30
CA THR A 280 34.18 -0.22 3.46
C THR A 280 33.24 -1.11 4.28
N SER A 281 33.47 -2.43 4.28
CA SER A 281 32.73 -3.49 5.01
C SER A 281 31.36 -3.95 4.47
N GLY A 282 31.00 -5.22 4.73
CA GLY A 282 29.87 -5.98 4.16
C GLY A 282 28.45 -5.55 4.56
N GLN A 283 28.18 -4.25 4.54
CA GLN A 283 26.84 -3.68 4.65
C GLN A 283 26.18 -3.61 3.26
N CYS A 284 24.84 -3.54 3.22
CA CYS A 284 24.13 -3.30 1.97
C CYS A 284 24.48 -1.91 1.44
N GLU A 285 24.88 -1.83 0.16
CA GLU A 285 25.42 -0.62 -0.47
C GLU A 285 24.45 0.57 -0.39
N ILE A 286 23.14 0.29 -0.49
CA ILE A 286 22.08 1.30 -0.43
C ILE A 286 22.09 2.02 0.92
N PHE A 287 22.33 1.32 2.04
CA PHE A 287 22.27 1.93 3.37
C PHE A 287 23.45 2.85 3.63
N SER A 288 24.65 2.44 3.21
CA SER A 288 25.86 3.26 3.31
C SER A 288 25.76 4.51 2.42
N GLN A 289 25.18 4.37 1.22
CA GLN A 289 24.91 5.50 0.33
C GLN A 289 23.94 6.50 0.95
N VAL A 290 22.81 6.03 1.48
CA VAL A 290 21.81 6.88 2.13
C VAL A 290 22.43 7.61 3.33
N GLU A 291 23.14 6.90 4.20
CA GLU A 291 23.82 7.48 5.35
C GLU A 291 24.82 8.59 4.94
N HIS A 292 25.68 8.30 3.98
CA HIS A 292 26.72 9.24 3.55
C HIS A 292 26.11 10.50 2.92
N ILE A 293 25.08 10.34 2.08
CA ILE A 293 24.37 11.47 1.45
C ILE A 293 23.67 12.32 2.51
N LEU A 294 22.96 11.69 3.45
CA LEU A 294 22.25 12.41 4.51
C LEU A 294 23.20 13.23 5.38
N ARG A 295 24.30 12.63 5.85
CA ARG A 295 25.29 13.32 6.70
C ARG A 295 25.90 14.53 5.99
N ILE A 296 26.32 14.38 4.73
CA ILE A 296 26.93 15.48 3.96
C ILE A 296 25.91 16.58 3.70
N ASN A 297 24.73 16.23 3.19
CA ASN A 297 23.75 17.23 2.76
C ASN A 297 23.17 18.00 3.94
N ILE A 298 22.93 17.35 5.09
CA ILE A 298 22.48 18.05 6.30
C ILE A 298 23.60 18.94 6.86
N SER A 299 24.83 18.45 6.93
CA SER A 299 25.97 19.26 7.41
C SER A 299 26.20 20.51 6.54
N ASN A 300 26.11 20.35 5.22
CA ASN A 300 26.21 21.45 4.26
C ASN A 300 25.06 22.45 4.44
N PHE A 301 23.83 21.96 4.63
CA PHE A 301 22.65 22.79 4.83
C PHE A 301 22.76 23.62 6.12
N MET A 302 23.15 23.00 7.24
CA MET A 302 23.38 23.69 8.51
C MET A 302 24.50 24.73 8.39
N SER A 303 25.59 24.42 7.68
CA SER A 303 26.73 25.32 7.51
C SER A 303 26.44 26.54 6.63
N GLN A 304 25.55 26.40 5.64
CA GLN A 304 25.12 27.50 4.78
C GLN A 304 24.24 28.49 5.55
N ASN A 305 23.32 27.97 6.37
CA ASN A 305 22.36 28.80 7.08
C ASN A 305 22.97 29.47 8.32
N ALA A 306 23.99 28.87 8.95
CA ALA A 306 24.74 29.51 10.04
C ALA A 306 25.44 30.83 9.65
N LYS A 307 25.60 31.10 8.34
CA LYS A 307 26.22 32.35 7.84
C LYS A 307 25.22 33.49 7.67
N ASN A 308 23.92 33.21 7.71
CA ASN A 308 22.88 34.22 7.58
C ASN A 308 22.50 34.72 8.98
N GLU A 309 22.37 36.04 9.16
CA GLU A 309 21.94 36.62 10.42
C GLU A 309 20.57 36.07 10.83
N ILE A 310 20.44 35.69 12.10
CA ILE A 310 19.23 35.11 12.69
C ILE A 310 18.15 36.19 12.74
N VAL A 311 17.32 36.24 11.70
CA VAL A 311 16.01 36.89 11.80
C VAL A 311 15.13 35.91 12.58
N ASN A 312 14.51 36.38 13.65
CA ASN A 312 13.62 35.61 14.53
C ASN A 312 12.40 35.10 13.71
N THR A 313 12.59 34.00 12.99
CA THR A 313 11.67 33.44 12.00
C THR A 313 11.48 31.96 12.28
N GLU A 314 10.25 31.48 12.12
CA GLU A 314 9.86 30.11 12.43
C GLU A 314 10.21 29.14 11.28
N PRO A 315 10.40 27.84 11.57
CA PRO A 315 10.66 26.85 10.54
C PRO A 315 9.54 26.76 9.50
N LEU A 316 9.93 26.53 8.26
CA LEU A 316 9.02 26.43 7.12
C LEU A 316 8.37 25.02 6.98
N ILE A 317 7.87 24.44 8.08
CA ILE A 317 7.29 23.09 8.10
C ILE A 317 6.13 22.96 7.11
N GLY A 318 5.25 23.96 7.04
CA GLY A 318 4.15 23.96 6.06
C GLY A 318 4.64 23.89 4.61
N ALA A 319 5.74 24.57 4.27
CA ALA A 319 6.31 24.49 2.93
C ALA A 319 6.90 23.10 2.65
N ALA A 320 7.55 22.49 3.64
CA ALA A 320 8.07 21.14 3.54
C ALA A 320 6.94 20.12 3.33
N CYS A 321 5.85 20.18 4.11
CA CYS A 321 4.68 19.32 3.92
C CYS A 321 4.07 19.48 2.52
N ALA A 322 3.95 20.71 2.02
CA ALA A 322 3.46 20.95 0.65
C ALA A 322 4.39 20.31 -0.41
N LYS A 323 5.73 20.46 -0.26
CA LYS A 323 6.71 19.80 -1.13
C LYS A 323 6.58 18.27 -1.05
N SER A 324 6.37 17.71 0.14
CA SER A 324 6.13 16.27 0.32
C SER A 324 4.89 15.80 -0.44
N LEU A 325 3.75 16.49 -0.31
CA LEU A 325 2.51 16.11 -1.00
C LEU A 325 2.65 16.18 -2.53
N CYS A 326 3.33 17.21 -3.05
CA CYS A 326 3.63 17.32 -4.47
C CYS A 326 4.53 16.17 -4.95
N TYR A 327 5.55 15.82 -4.17
CA TYR A 327 6.46 14.72 -4.48
C TYR A 327 5.75 13.36 -4.49
N ILE A 328 4.90 13.10 -3.48
CA ILE A 328 4.06 11.89 -3.41
C ILE A 328 3.14 11.83 -4.64
N SER A 329 2.44 12.92 -4.95
CA SER A 329 1.52 12.98 -6.10
C SER A 329 2.24 12.73 -7.42
N ARG A 330 3.48 13.21 -7.56
CA ARG A 330 4.32 12.91 -8.73
C ARG A 330 4.63 11.40 -8.82
N LEU A 331 5.07 10.79 -7.73
CA LEU A 331 5.41 9.36 -7.70
C LEU A 331 4.19 8.45 -7.95
N ILE A 332 3.01 8.83 -7.46
CA ILE A 332 1.77 8.09 -7.74
C ILE A 332 1.46 8.13 -9.24
N ARG A 333 1.69 9.26 -9.92
CA ARG A 333 1.47 9.40 -11.36
C ARG A 333 2.50 8.66 -12.21
N GLU A 334 3.73 8.51 -11.70
CA GLU A 334 4.83 7.78 -12.36
C GLU A 334 4.76 6.26 -12.09
N ALA A 335 3.89 5.79 -11.21
CA ALA A 335 3.76 4.38 -10.88
C ALA A 335 3.13 3.58 -12.03
N ASP A 336 3.61 2.34 -12.23
CA ASP A 336 3.09 1.44 -13.25
C ASP A 336 1.68 0.94 -12.91
N ALA A 337 0.91 0.57 -13.95
CA ALA A 337 -0.45 0.05 -13.78
C ALA A 337 -0.48 -1.22 -12.91
N GLY A 338 -1.02 -1.10 -11.70
CA GLY A 338 -1.13 -2.19 -10.72
C GLY A 338 -0.21 -2.06 -9.50
N GLU A 339 0.62 -1.01 -9.43
CA GLU A 339 1.40 -0.70 -8.23
C GLU A 339 0.60 0.20 -7.27
N THR A 340 0.59 -0.15 -5.99
CA THR A 340 -0.01 0.67 -4.93
C THR A 340 1.09 1.29 -4.06
N LEU A 341 1.14 2.62 -4.01
CA LEU A 341 2.10 3.38 -3.21
C LEU A 341 1.46 3.87 -1.91
N ASN A 342 1.79 3.20 -0.80
CA ASN A 342 1.39 3.63 0.53
C ASN A 342 2.39 4.68 1.03
N SER A 343 1.94 5.93 1.14
CA SER A 343 2.81 7.05 1.51
C SER A 343 2.51 7.54 2.92
N ARG A 344 3.56 7.84 3.69
CA ARG A 344 3.47 8.41 5.04
C ARG A 344 4.49 9.53 5.22
N ILE A 345 4.11 10.56 5.98
CA ILE A 345 4.98 11.70 6.31
C ILE A 345 5.28 11.64 7.81
N LEU A 346 6.55 11.68 8.19
CA LEU A 346 7.00 11.84 9.57
C LEU A 346 7.66 13.21 9.72
N ILE A 347 7.19 14.00 10.67
CA ILE A 347 7.75 15.31 11.03
C ILE A 347 8.49 15.16 12.35
N ILE A 348 9.77 15.51 12.38
CA ILE A 348 10.57 15.58 13.59
C ILE A 348 10.90 17.05 13.81
N THR A 349 10.35 17.65 14.88
CA THR A 349 10.48 19.08 15.13
C THR A 349 10.73 19.38 16.61
N GLY A 350 11.59 20.37 16.85
CA GLY A 350 11.88 20.91 18.18
C GLY A 350 11.40 22.33 18.37
N SER A 351 11.11 23.08 17.30
CA SER A 351 10.66 24.46 17.39
C SER A 351 9.18 24.58 17.74
N ASP A 352 8.82 25.66 18.42
CA ASP A 352 7.42 26.07 18.53
C ASP A 352 6.95 26.65 17.18
N ASN A 353 5.70 26.38 16.81
CA ASN A 353 5.08 26.97 15.62
C ASN A 353 3.88 27.80 16.07
N GLU A 354 3.99 29.13 16.05
CA GLU A 354 2.86 30.00 16.34
C GLU A 354 1.91 30.12 15.14
N CYS A 355 0.72 30.63 15.46
CA CYS A 355 -0.52 30.51 14.71
C CYS A 355 -0.60 31.32 13.41
N ASP A 356 0.46 32.02 13.01
CA ASP A 356 0.43 32.99 11.90
C ASP A 356 0.23 32.36 10.52
N LYS A 357 0.37 31.04 10.43
CA LYS A 357 0.17 30.26 9.21
C LYS A 357 -0.94 29.20 9.33
N TYR A 358 -1.77 29.25 10.39
CA TYR A 358 -2.80 28.24 10.70
C TYR A 358 -3.65 27.82 9.48
N VAL A 359 -4.18 28.79 8.73
CA VAL A 359 -5.04 28.51 7.56
C VAL A 359 -4.29 27.76 6.46
N ARG A 360 -3.04 28.15 6.17
CA ARG A 360 -2.22 27.50 5.13
C ARG A 360 -1.90 26.07 5.53
N PHE A 361 -1.55 25.87 6.80
CA PHE A 361 -1.21 24.57 7.34
C PHE A 361 -2.43 23.63 7.36
N MET A 362 -3.60 24.12 7.76
CA MET A 362 -4.84 23.35 7.71
C MET A 362 -5.23 22.89 6.31
N ASN A 363 -5.09 23.76 5.31
CA ASN A 363 -5.35 23.37 3.92
C ASN A 363 -4.43 22.23 3.45
N ILE A 364 -3.17 22.21 3.92
CA ILE A 364 -2.23 21.13 3.64
C ILE A 364 -2.68 19.83 4.32
N ILE A 365 -3.10 19.89 5.59
CA ILE A 365 -3.60 18.72 6.33
C ILE A 365 -4.83 18.13 5.66
N PHE A 366 -5.83 18.95 5.29
CA PHE A 366 -7.01 18.46 4.57
C PHE A 366 -6.68 17.89 3.20
N THR A 367 -5.66 18.43 2.54
CA THR A 367 -5.15 17.85 1.29
C THR A 367 -4.51 16.48 1.53
N ALA A 368 -3.71 16.33 2.58
CA ALA A 368 -3.12 15.05 2.97
C ALA A 368 -4.21 14.01 3.31
N GLN A 369 -5.23 14.40 4.07
CA GLN A 369 -6.39 13.56 4.38
C GLN A 369 -7.12 13.11 3.11
N LYS A 370 -7.37 14.02 2.17
CA LYS A 370 -8.02 13.70 0.89
C LYS A 370 -7.19 12.72 0.04
N LEU A 371 -5.87 12.80 0.12
CA LEU A 371 -4.94 11.88 -0.53
C LEU A 371 -4.70 10.60 0.27
N ASN A 372 -5.34 10.43 1.43
CA ASN A 372 -5.16 9.30 2.34
C ASN A 372 -3.70 9.10 2.77
N ILE A 373 -2.99 10.21 3.04
CA ILE A 373 -1.60 10.22 3.50
C ILE A 373 -1.58 10.53 4.99
N THR A 374 -1.02 9.61 5.78
CA THR A 374 -0.90 9.77 7.24
C THR A 374 0.26 10.71 7.59
N ILE A 375 0.03 11.64 8.52
CA ILE A 375 1.06 12.54 9.05
C ILE A 375 1.34 12.17 10.50
N ASP A 376 2.56 11.73 10.75
CA ASP A 376 3.11 11.45 12.08
C ASP A 376 4.00 12.59 12.54
N VAL A 377 3.99 12.88 13.82
CA VAL A 377 4.77 13.97 14.42
C VAL A 377 5.49 13.47 15.67
N CYS A 378 6.82 13.58 15.63
CA CYS A 378 7.70 13.42 16.77
C CYS A 378 8.12 14.82 17.26
N SER A 379 7.57 15.24 18.40
CA SER A 379 7.94 16.51 19.02
C SER A 379 9.07 16.30 20.03
N LEU A 380 10.13 17.10 19.93
CA LEU A 380 11.29 17.03 20.81
C LEU A 380 11.07 17.79 22.13
N GLU A 381 10.30 18.88 22.14
CA GLU A 381 10.21 19.77 23.31
C GLU A 381 8.78 20.26 23.59
N HIS A 382 8.10 20.80 22.58
CA HIS A 382 6.83 21.51 22.77
C HIS A 382 5.59 20.66 22.42
N ASP A 383 4.49 20.90 23.15
CA ASP A 383 3.18 20.34 22.77
C ASP A 383 2.50 21.27 21.78
N ILE A 384 2.61 20.95 20.49
CA ILE A 384 2.14 21.82 19.41
C ILE A 384 0.71 21.42 19.00
N ALA A 385 -0.28 22.18 19.43
CA ALA A 385 -1.71 21.88 19.22
C ALA A 385 -2.07 21.71 17.73
N LEU A 386 -1.49 22.52 16.84
CA LEU A 386 -1.75 22.43 15.40
C LEU A 386 -1.26 21.12 14.78
N LEU A 387 -0.10 20.62 15.23
CA LEU A 387 0.44 19.34 14.76
C LEU A 387 -0.31 18.14 15.39
N GLN A 388 -0.82 18.30 16.61
CA GLN A 388 -1.74 17.32 17.19
C GLN A 388 -3.02 17.19 16.37
N GLN A 389 -3.61 18.31 15.95
CA GLN A 389 -4.75 18.32 15.03
C GLN A 389 -4.40 17.67 13.68
N ALA A 390 -3.19 17.92 13.15
CA ALA A 390 -2.74 17.30 11.91
C ALA A 390 -2.72 15.76 11.99
N CYS A 391 -2.18 15.22 13.09
CA CYS A 391 -2.15 13.79 13.31
C CYS A 391 -3.56 13.21 13.47
N ASP A 392 -4.44 13.83 14.24
CA ASP A 392 -5.81 13.31 14.45
C ASP A 392 -6.63 13.32 13.14
N ILE A 393 -6.55 14.40 12.35
CA ILE A 393 -7.25 14.51 11.05
C ILE A 393 -6.75 13.49 10.02
N THR A 394 -5.45 13.16 10.05
CA THR A 394 -4.83 12.21 9.09
C THR A 394 -4.69 10.79 9.64
N GLU A 395 -5.27 10.50 10.80
CA GLU A 395 -5.14 9.21 11.50
C GLU A 395 -3.68 8.79 11.79
N GLY A 396 -2.80 9.78 11.97
CA GLY A 396 -1.40 9.60 12.37
C GLY A 396 -1.16 9.64 13.88
N ILE A 397 0.10 9.57 14.29
CA ILE A 397 0.51 9.61 15.70
C ILE A 397 1.26 10.91 15.99
N PHE A 398 0.80 11.63 17.01
CA PHE A 398 1.59 12.67 17.68
C PHE A 398 2.23 12.08 18.94
N PHE A 399 3.54 12.18 19.06
CA PHE A 399 4.26 11.76 20.27
C PHE A 399 5.30 12.79 20.68
N LYS A 400 5.21 13.25 21.92
CA LYS A 400 6.22 14.10 22.54
C LYS A 400 7.26 13.24 23.26
N VAL A 401 8.52 13.43 22.91
CA VAL A 401 9.63 12.64 23.44
C VAL A 401 9.93 13.11 24.88
N PRO A 402 9.80 12.22 25.89
CA PRO A 402 10.10 12.61 27.28
C PRO A 402 11.61 12.65 27.57
N ASN A 403 12.40 11.83 26.87
CA ASN A 403 13.86 11.78 27.02
C ASN A 403 14.53 11.77 25.64
N LEU A 404 15.25 12.86 25.31
CA LEU A 404 15.91 13.02 24.02
C LEU A 404 17.05 12.03 23.79
N SER A 405 17.72 11.56 24.84
CA SER A 405 18.78 10.53 24.69
C SER A 405 18.25 9.19 24.18
N ALA A 406 16.95 8.92 24.35
CA ALA A 406 16.27 7.72 23.87
C ALA A 406 15.49 7.95 22.56
N LEU A 407 15.76 9.04 21.83
CA LEU A 407 15.05 9.40 20.59
C LEU A 407 14.94 8.23 19.60
N LEU A 408 16.04 7.51 19.35
CA LEU A 408 16.05 6.36 18.44
C LEU A 408 15.05 5.28 18.87
N GLN A 409 14.94 5.01 20.17
CA GLN A 409 13.99 4.01 20.68
C GLN A 409 12.54 4.40 20.35
N TYR A 410 12.18 5.67 20.52
CA TYR A 410 10.84 6.15 20.19
C TYR A 410 10.58 6.12 18.68
N LEU A 411 11.56 6.51 17.86
CA LEU A 411 11.48 6.42 16.40
C LEU A 411 11.21 4.98 15.95
N LEU A 412 11.94 4.01 16.49
CA LEU A 412 11.80 2.60 16.11
C LEU A 412 10.49 1.95 16.59
N TRP A 413 10.03 2.24 17.80
CA TRP A 413 8.84 1.57 18.34
C TRP A 413 7.52 2.18 17.90
N ILE A 414 7.47 3.51 17.75
CA ILE A 414 6.21 4.23 17.47
C ILE A 414 6.07 4.51 15.97
N PHE A 415 7.14 4.98 15.33
CA PHE A 415 7.05 5.55 13.97
C PHE A 415 7.53 4.61 12.87
N LEU A 416 8.32 3.58 13.18
CA LEU A 416 8.78 2.60 12.18
C LEU A 416 7.63 1.74 11.63
N PRO A 417 6.72 1.18 12.46
CA PRO A 417 5.64 0.32 11.96
C PRO A 417 4.69 1.09 11.04
N ASP A 418 4.25 0.44 9.96
CA ASP A 418 3.26 0.99 9.05
C ASP A 418 1.88 1.14 9.73
N PRO A 419 1.04 2.10 9.29
CA PRO A 419 -0.30 2.32 9.87
C PRO A 419 -1.14 1.06 10.01
N SER A 420 -1.08 0.14 9.04
CA SER A 420 -1.79 -1.15 9.09
C SER A 420 -1.30 -2.07 10.22
N VAL A 421 -0.01 -2.01 10.54
CA VAL A 421 0.61 -2.80 11.61
C VAL A 421 0.37 -2.18 12.98
N ARG A 422 0.31 -0.85 13.07
CA ARG A 422 0.06 -0.12 14.33
C ARG A 422 -1.24 -0.54 15.01
N LYS A 423 -2.28 -0.89 14.25
CA LYS A 423 -3.55 -1.41 14.79
C LYS A 423 -3.40 -2.72 15.59
N LYS A 424 -2.31 -3.45 15.36
CA LYS A 424 -1.98 -4.70 16.07
C LYS A 424 -1.03 -4.49 17.24
N LEU A 425 -0.45 -3.29 17.37
CA LEU A 425 0.49 -2.93 18.42
C LEU A 425 -0.22 -2.14 19.51
N VAL A 426 0.26 -2.29 20.74
CA VAL A 426 -0.17 -1.43 21.85
C VAL A 426 0.65 -0.14 21.77
N VAL A 427 0.16 0.81 20.97
CA VAL A 427 0.74 2.16 20.89
C VAL A 427 0.21 3.04 22.03
N PRO A 428 0.97 4.07 22.46
CA PRO A 428 0.51 5.01 23.48
C PRO A 428 -0.84 5.63 23.07
N PRO A 429 -1.75 5.86 24.03
CA PRO A 429 -3.06 6.42 23.73
C PRO A 429 -2.91 7.82 23.12
N PRO A 430 -3.78 8.20 22.16
CA PRO A 430 -3.74 9.53 21.57
C PRO A 430 -3.97 10.59 22.64
N ASN A 431 -3.17 11.66 22.62
CA ASN A 431 -3.39 12.82 23.47
C ASN A 431 -4.72 13.48 23.11
N ARG A 432 -5.42 14.03 24.12
CA ARG A 432 -6.66 14.76 23.89
C ARG A 432 -6.36 16.03 23.09
N VAL A 433 -6.76 16.04 21.83
CA VAL A 433 -6.56 17.16 20.91
C VAL A 433 -7.55 18.27 21.23
N ASP A 434 -7.05 19.50 21.29
CA ASP A 434 -7.85 20.70 21.48
C ASP A 434 -8.23 21.30 20.12
N TYR A 435 -9.53 21.34 19.82
CA TYR A 435 -10.09 21.88 18.57
C TYR A 435 -10.58 23.31 18.68
N ARG A 436 -10.28 24.00 19.79
CA ARG A 436 -10.72 25.39 19.97
C ARG A 436 -10.17 26.28 18.84
N PRO A 437 -11.02 27.11 18.23
CA PRO A 437 -10.57 28.03 17.20
C PRO A 437 -9.68 29.12 17.78
N LEU A 438 -8.70 29.53 16.98
CA LEU A 438 -7.87 30.70 17.26
C LEU A 438 -8.58 31.99 16.84
N CYS A 439 -8.62 32.94 17.75
CA CYS A 439 -9.14 34.28 17.50
C CYS A 439 -8.18 35.07 16.60
N PHE A 440 -8.65 35.60 15.47
CA PHE A 440 -7.85 36.44 14.57
C PHE A 440 -7.46 37.80 15.17
N CYS A 441 -8.11 38.26 16.25
CA CYS A 441 -7.75 39.52 16.91
C CYS A 441 -6.50 39.41 17.78
N HIS A 442 -6.43 38.38 18.63
CA HIS A 442 -5.42 38.27 19.68
C HIS A 442 -4.60 36.98 19.61
N ARG A 443 -4.95 36.06 18.69
CA ARG A 443 -4.27 34.78 18.46
C ARG A 443 -4.32 33.81 19.65
N GLU A 444 -5.37 33.94 20.46
CA GLU A 444 -5.66 33.05 21.57
C GLU A 444 -6.79 32.08 21.23
N LEU A 445 -6.75 30.90 21.84
CA LEU A 445 -7.83 29.91 21.77
C LEU A 445 -9.07 30.45 22.48
N ILE A 446 -10.22 30.37 21.83
CA ILE A 446 -11.49 30.83 22.39
C ILE A 446 -12.55 29.73 22.35
N ASP A 447 -13.39 29.66 23.39
CA ASP A 447 -14.51 28.73 23.44
C ASP A 447 -15.73 29.24 22.65
N ILE A 448 -15.95 30.55 22.66
CA ILE A 448 -17.07 31.22 21.99
C ILE A 448 -16.50 32.37 21.16
N GLY A 449 -16.82 32.38 19.86
CA GLY A 449 -16.37 33.40 18.92
C GLY A 449 -17.46 33.84 17.95
N TYR A 450 -17.27 35.01 17.38
CA TYR A 450 -18.08 35.56 16.30
C TYR A 450 -17.42 35.23 14.96
N VAL A 451 -18.20 34.69 14.02
CA VAL A 451 -17.71 34.32 12.68
C VAL A 451 -18.10 35.39 11.67
N CYS A 452 -17.16 35.83 10.85
CA CYS A 452 -17.46 36.66 9.69
C CYS A 452 -18.27 35.88 8.65
N SER A 453 -19.42 36.40 8.25
CA SER A 453 -20.28 35.77 7.24
C SER A 453 -19.67 35.70 5.83
N VAL A 454 -18.61 36.47 5.57
CA VAL A 454 -17.97 36.55 4.25
C VAL A 454 -16.68 35.73 4.19
N CYS A 455 -15.73 35.98 5.09
CA CYS A 455 -14.43 35.31 5.07
C CYS A 455 -14.26 34.21 6.11
N LEU A 456 -15.29 33.91 6.91
CA LEU A 456 -15.27 32.86 7.96
C LEU A 456 -14.19 33.04 9.04
N SER A 457 -13.57 34.22 9.13
CA SER A 457 -12.65 34.57 10.21
C SER A 457 -13.38 34.61 11.55
N ILE A 458 -12.68 34.16 12.61
CA ILE A 458 -13.23 33.99 13.95
C ILE A 458 -12.67 35.07 14.88
N PHE A 459 -13.54 35.75 15.61
CA PHE A 459 -13.20 36.86 16.50
C PHE A 459 -13.73 36.64 17.92
N CYS A 460 -12.97 37.06 18.93
CA CYS A 460 -13.36 36.97 20.35
C CYS A 460 -14.52 37.90 20.74
N LYS A 461 -14.69 39.01 20.01
CA LYS A 461 -15.72 40.02 20.26
C LYS A 461 -16.33 40.46 18.94
N PHE A 462 -17.61 40.82 18.98
CA PHE A 462 -18.27 41.40 17.81
C PHE A 462 -17.63 42.76 17.48
N THR A 463 -17.12 42.90 16.26
CA THR A 463 -16.71 44.18 15.69
C THR A 463 -17.60 44.49 14.49
N PRO A 464 -18.05 45.75 14.32
CA PRO A 464 -18.92 46.14 13.20
C PRO A 464 -18.22 46.07 11.85
N ILE A 465 -16.89 46.01 11.83
CA ILE A 465 -16.05 45.88 10.64
C ILE A 465 -15.17 44.64 10.84
N CYS A 466 -15.10 43.79 9.82
CA CYS A 466 -14.16 42.66 9.81
C CYS A 466 -12.74 43.16 9.58
N THR A 467 -11.80 42.84 10.48
CA THR A 467 -10.39 43.24 10.31
C THR A 467 -9.66 42.49 9.19
N THR A 468 -10.23 41.37 8.71
CA THR A 468 -9.59 40.52 7.68
C THR A 468 -10.08 40.84 6.26
N CYS A 469 -11.37 41.08 6.06
CA CYS A 469 -11.95 41.34 4.73
C CYS A 469 -12.59 42.73 4.59
N GLU A 470 -12.51 43.56 5.64
CA GLU A 470 -12.99 44.95 5.67
C GLU A 470 -14.50 45.13 5.43
N VAL A 471 -15.26 44.03 5.39
CA VAL A 471 -16.72 44.07 5.26
C VAL A 471 -17.35 44.66 6.52
N VAL A 472 -18.27 45.59 6.30
CA VAL A 472 -19.08 46.22 7.36
C VAL A 472 -20.34 45.38 7.59
N PHE A 473 -20.53 44.92 8.83
CA PHE A 473 -21.72 44.18 9.22
C PHE A 473 -22.85 45.15 9.56
N LYS A 474 -24.04 44.90 9.00
CA LYS A 474 -25.25 45.59 9.47
C LYS A 474 -25.56 45.10 10.88
N MET A 475 -25.65 46.02 11.84
CA MET A 475 -26.12 45.67 13.18
C MET A 475 -27.50 45.02 13.07
N PRO A 476 -27.72 43.84 13.70
CA PRO A 476 -29.06 43.30 13.76
C PRO A 476 -29.93 44.31 14.49
N ALA A 477 -31.06 44.69 13.87
CA ALA A 477 -32.07 45.50 14.53
C ALA A 477 -32.46 44.80 15.84
N ALA A 478 -32.57 45.56 16.93
CA ALA A 478 -32.93 45.01 18.24
C ALA A 478 -34.17 44.11 18.10
N LEU A 479 -34.06 42.87 18.57
CA LEU A 479 -35.18 41.92 18.59
C LEU A 479 -36.38 42.62 19.25
N PRO A 480 -37.59 42.60 18.64
CA PRO A 480 -38.74 43.27 19.19
C PRO A 480 -39.03 42.71 20.59
N GLY A 481 -38.79 43.53 21.61
CA GLY A 481 -38.97 43.15 23.00
C GLY A 481 -40.39 42.63 23.21
N LYS A 482 -40.53 41.41 23.73
CA LYS A 482 -41.83 40.86 24.12
C LYS A 482 -42.53 41.86 25.03
N ALA A 483 -43.60 42.47 24.54
CA ALA A 483 -44.43 43.37 25.32
C ALA A 483 -44.88 42.62 26.58
N LYS A 484 -44.43 43.08 27.75
CA LYS A 484 -44.91 42.58 29.04
C LYS A 484 -46.43 42.77 29.06
N LYS A 485 -47.18 41.68 28.95
CA LYS A 485 -48.62 41.67 29.23
C LYS A 485 -48.80 42.18 30.66
N LYS A 486 -49.35 43.39 30.81
CA LYS A 486 -49.86 43.89 32.10
C LYS A 486 -50.89 42.87 32.58
N LYS A 487 -50.59 42.18 33.69
CA LYS A 487 -51.61 41.47 34.47
C LYS A 487 -52.56 42.55 35.02
N LYS A 488 -53.82 42.47 34.62
CA LYS A 488 -54.94 43.10 35.35
C LYS A 488 -55.31 42.21 36.52
#